data_AF-A0A068VM01-F1
#
_entry.id   AF-A0A068VM01-F1
#
_cell.length_a   1.000
_cell.length_b   1.000
_cell.length_c   1.000
_cell.angle_alpha   90.00
_cell.angle_beta   90.00
_cell.angle_gamma   90.00
#
_symmetry.space_group_name_H-M   'P 1'
#
loop_
_entity.id
_entity.type
_entity.pdbx_description
1 polymer ?
#
loop_
_entity_poly.entity_id
_entity_poly.type
_entity_poly.pdbx_seq_one_letter_code
_entity_poly.pdbx_strand_id
1 'polypeptide(L)' 'DTVETLRKNYANYKYPKRLIEVKDQSRWNISSEKLERLGWRYRPVEETLVDSIESYKQAGILD' A
#
# COMPACT_ATOMS: atom_id res chain seq x y z
N ASP A 1 2.74 2.87 -9.16
CA ASP A 1 1.55 3.25 -8.38
C ASP A 1 1.80 3.38 -6.87
N THR A 2 1.87 2.29 -6.08
CA THR A 2 1.95 2.38 -4.60
C THR A 2 3.10 3.23 -4.07
N VAL A 3 4.32 3.04 -4.59
CA VAL A 3 5.51 3.81 -4.16
C VAL A 3 5.42 5.28 -4.59
N GLU A 4 4.75 5.58 -5.70
CA GLU A 4 4.57 6.96 -6.17
C GLU A 4 3.59 7.72 -5.27
N THR A 5 2.50 7.07 -4.87
CA THR A 5 1.55 7.62 -3.89
C THR A 5 2.21 7.87 -2.54
N LEU A 6 3.08 6.95 -2.07
CA LEU A 6 3.87 7.16 -0.86
C LEU A 6 4.83 8.33 -1.00
N ARG A 7 5.53 8.46 -2.12
CA ARG A 7 6.44 9.60 -2.38
C ARG A 7 5.71 10.94 -2.38
N LYS A 8 4.47 10.99 -2.89
CA LYS A 8 3.65 12.20 -2.90
C LYS A 8 3.22 12.61 -1.49
N ASN A 9 2.77 11.65 -0.69
CA ASN A 9 2.24 11.92 0.66
C ASN A 9 3.34 12.03 1.73
N TYR A 10 4.47 11.35 1.53
CA TYR A 10 5.57 11.27 2.49
C TYR A 10 6.94 11.43 1.82
N ALA A 11 7.19 12.60 1.23
CA ALA A 11 8.42 12.89 0.50
C ALA A 11 9.70 12.80 1.35
N ASN A 12 9.59 12.89 2.68
CA ASN A 12 10.72 12.92 3.60
C ASN A 12 11.41 11.56 3.78
N TYR A 13 10.78 10.46 3.39
CA TYR A 13 11.40 9.14 3.47
C TYR A 13 12.36 8.88 2.31
N LYS A 14 13.35 8.03 2.56
CA LYS A 14 14.29 7.56 1.54
C LYS A 14 13.66 6.41 0.75
N TYR A 15 13.29 6.69 -0.49
CA TYR A 15 12.74 5.69 -1.40
C TYR A 15 13.82 5.09 -2.31
N PRO A 16 13.72 3.80 -2.66
CA PRO A 16 14.59 3.19 -3.66
C PRO A 16 14.42 3.88 -5.02
N LYS A 17 15.55 4.20 -5.67
CA LYS A 17 15.57 4.87 -6.99
C LYS A 17 15.24 3.94 -8.15
N ARG A 18 15.37 2.62 -7.95
CA ARG A 18 15.10 1.60 -8.95
C ARG A 18 14.19 0.55 -8.35
N LEU A 19 13.00 0.41 -8.92
CA LEU A 19 12.11 -0.70 -8.67
C LEU A 19 12.21 -1.62 -9.89
N ILE A 20 12.44 -2.91 -9.66
CA ILE A 20 12.45 -3.90 -10.74
C ILE A 20 11.03 -4.43 -10.83
N GLU A 21 10.38 -4.19 -11.96
CA GLU A 21 9.05 -4.72 -12.23
C GLU A 21 9.14 -6.23 -12.46
N VAL A 22 8.46 -7.00 -11.61
CA VAL A 22 8.37 -8.45 -11.77
C VAL A 22 7.26 -8.75 -12.78
N LYS A 23 7.62 -9.33 -13.93
CA LYS A 23 6.70 -9.59 -15.05
C LYS A 23 5.53 -10.54 -14.74
N ASP A 24 5.59 -11.32 -13.66
CA ASP A 24 4.55 -12.29 -13.29
C ASP A 24 3.39 -11.66 -12.48
N GLN A 25 3.07 -10.39 -12.72
CA GLN A 25 1.96 -9.69 -12.06
C GLN A 25 0.60 -10.36 -12.31
N SER A 26 0.44 -11.08 -13.43
CA SER A 26 -0.77 -11.80 -13.79
C SER A 26 -1.17 -12.89 -12.80
N ARG A 27 -0.21 -13.47 -12.05
CA ARG A 27 -0.49 -14.44 -10.98
C ARG A 27 -1.18 -13.82 -9.75
N TRP A 28 -1.18 -12.50 -9.63
CA TRP A 28 -1.69 -11.77 -8.46
C TRP A 28 -3.10 -11.21 -8.68
N ASN A 29 -3.75 -11.57 -9.80
CA ASN A 29 -5.15 -11.23 -10.07
C ASN A 29 -6.09 -12.09 -9.21
N ILE A 30 -6.12 -11.78 -7.91
CA ILE A 30 -7.04 -12.38 -6.95
C ILE A 30 -8.29 -11.49 -6.90
N SER A 31 -9.47 -12.10 -7.07
CA SER A 31 -10.73 -11.38 -7.00
C SER A 31 -11.29 -11.37 -5.58
N SER A 32 -11.76 -10.21 -5.16
CA SER A 32 -12.47 -10.01 -3.89
C SER A 32 -14.00 -10.13 -4.03
N GLU A 33 -14.49 -10.43 -5.23
CA GLU A 33 -15.91 -10.30 -5.60
C GLU A 33 -16.85 -11.09 -4.67
N LYS A 34 -16.44 -12.29 -4.23
CA LYS A 34 -17.25 -13.10 -3.32
C LYS A 34 -17.42 -12.44 -1.94
N LEU A 35 -16.37 -11.79 -1.43
CA LEU A 35 -16.42 -11.06 -0.17
C LEU A 35 -17.29 -9.81 -0.32
N GLU A 36 -17.13 -9.09 -1.43
CA GLU A 36 -17.92 -7.90 -1.73
C GLU A 36 -19.42 -8.20 -1.83
N ARG A 37 -19.78 -9.34 -2.46
CA ARG A 37 -21.17 -9.84 -2.49
C ARG A 37 -21.74 -10.18 -1.11
N LEU A 38 -20.90 -10.49 -0.13
CA LEU A 38 -21.30 -10.73 1.27
C LEU A 38 -21.40 -9.42 2.07
N GLY A 39 -21.22 -8.27 1.43
CA GLY A 39 -21.28 -6.95 2.07
C GLY A 39 -19.93 -6.46 2.58
N TRP A 40 -18.83 -7.17 2.32
CA TRP A 40 -17.49 -6.68 2.66
C TRP A 40 -17.14 -5.48 1.77
N ARG A 41 -16.57 -4.43 2.37
CA ARG A 41 -16.03 -3.29 1.63
C ARG A 41 -14.57 -3.14 2.00
N TYR A 42 -13.71 -3.14 1.01
CA TYR A 42 -12.29 -2.87 1.24
C TYR A 42 -12.11 -1.38 1.54
N ARG A 43 -11.17 -1.07 2.43
CA ARG A 43 -10.71 0.30 2.62
C ARG A 43 -9.78 0.68 1.46
N PRO A 44 -9.78 1.93 1.00
CA PRO A 44 -8.81 2.43 0.03
C PRO A 44 -7.38 2.13 0.48
N VAL A 45 -6.52 1.81 -0.48
CA VAL A 45 -5.12 1.45 -0.18
C VAL A 45 -4.38 2.65 0.43
N GLU A 46 -4.71 3.87 0.02
CA GLU A 46 -4.11 5.10 0.51
C GLU A 46 -4.36 5.31 2.01
N GLU A 47 -5.61 5.17 2.44
CA GLU A 47 -5.98 5.27 3.86
C GLU A 47 -5.30 4.19 4.70
N THR A 48 -5.26 2.96 4.18
CA THR A 48 -4.63 1.83 4.88
C THR A 48 -3.11 2.01 5.02
N LEU A 49 -2.46 2.59 4.00
CA LEU A 49 -1.02 2.89 4.03
C LEU A 49 -0.69 4.00 5.01
N VAL A 50 -1.50 5.06 5.06
CA VAL A 50 -1.34 6.16 6.02
C VAL A 50 -1.45 5.66 7.45
N ASP A 51 -2.50 4.88 7.75
CA ASP A 51 -2.74 4.29 9.07
C ASP A 51 -1.56 3.40 9.52
N SER A 52 -1.02 2.61 8.58
CA SER A 52 0.16 1.78 8.84
C SER A 52 1.40 2.61 9.19
N ILE A 53 1.66 3.70 8.46
CA ILE A 53 2.81 4.57 8.71
C ILE A 53 2.70 5.23 10.08
N GLU A 54 1.53 5.77 10.44
CA GLU A 54 1.30 6.38 11.74
C GLU A 54 1.44 5.36 12.89
N SER A 55 0.93 4.14 12.70
CA SER A 55 1.13 3.04 13.65
C SER A 55 2.62 2.72 13.84
N TYR A 56 3.40 2.67 12.76
CA TYR A 56 4.84 2.45 12.84
C TYR A 56 5.61 3.61 13.49
N LYS A 57 5.16 4.87 13.32
CA LYS A 57 5.71 6.01 14.06
C LYS A 57 5.41 5.94 15.54
N GLN A 58 4.18 5.61 15.91
CA GLN A 58 3.78 5.43 17.31
C GLN A 58 4.57 4.30 17.99
N ALA A 59 4.88 3.24 17.24
CA ALA A 59 5.72 2.15 17.70
C ALA A 59 7.23 2.50 17.75
N GLY A 60 7.65 3.69 17.30
CA GLY A 60 9.05 4.11 17.23
C GLY A 60 9.89 3.35 16.20
N ILE A 61 9.24 2.67 15.25
CA ILE A 61 9.91 1.91 14.17
C ILE A 61 10.29 2.87 13.02
N LEU A 62 9.45 3.89 12.79
CA LEU A 62 9.69 4.96 11.85
C LEU A 62 9.82 6.28 12.60
N ASP A 63 10.72 7.14 12.12
CA ASP A 63 10.87 8.54 12.52
C ASP A 63 10.05 9.45 11.58
#